data_AF-A0A2N1QDX3-F1
#
_entry.id   AF-A0A2N1QDX3-F1
#
_cell.length_a   1.000
_cell.length_b   1.000
_cell.length_c   1.000
_cell.angle_alpha   90.00
_cell.angle_beta   90.00
_cell.angle_gamma   90.00
#
_symmetry.space_group_name_H-M   'P 1'
#
loop_
_entity.id
_entity.type
_entity.pdbx_description
1 polymer ?
#
loop_
_entity_poly.entity_id
_entity_poly.type
_entity_poly.pdbx_seq_one_letter_code
_entity_poly.pdbx_strand_id
1 'polypeptide(L)'
;MIIENDSTSEQIVVYSEKSNHVSQGLMIYSIYGHGGNTGAVYNRDYVVLWNGSNSPIDLSTYTIQYAGATGTSWGRFILSETIPSKGFILLKLATGTSGGVDLPSYPLSLTNASPNIAGSAGKLALMSTTNLITSGISNPIGHVTFGQYVVDFVGFGTANAFENQVAPSLNNASIRRVKLLDTNNNFADFQQATASEGLDILFP
;
A
#
# COMPACT_ATOMS: atom_id res chain seq x y z
N MET A 1 -21.73 33.08 -54.44
CA MET A 1 -21.77 33.40 -53.00
C MET A 1 -21.66 32.08 -52.28
N ILE A 2 -20.45 31.76 -51.84
CA ILE A 2 -20.16 30.52 -51.12
C ILE A 2 -20.46 30.82 -49.65
N ILE A 3 -21.37 30.07 -49.05
CA ILE A 3 -21.42 29.87 -47.60
C ILE A 3 -21.54 28.36 -47.44
N GLU A 4 -20.39 27.69 -47.31
CA GLU A 4 -20.35 26.34 -46.79
C GLU A 4 -20.37 26.45 -45.26
N ASN A 5 -21.42 25.91 -44.66
CA ASN A 5 -21.55 25.70 -43.23
C ASN A 5 -21.24 24.22 -42.99
N ASP A 6 -19.96 23.89 -42.81
CA ASP A 6 -19.56 22.55 -42.40
C ASP A 6 -19.54 22.48 -40.86
N SER A 7 -20.61 21.94 -40.31
CA SER A 7 -20.72 21.57 -38.91
C SER A 7 -20.07 20.20 -38.70
N THR A 8 -18.74 20.15 -38.56
CA THR A 8 -18.08 19.00 -37.93
C THR A 8 -17.79 19.33 -36.48
N SER A 9 -18.77 19.01 -35.64
CA SER A 9 -18.59 18.96 -34.18
C SER A 9 -17.40 18.05 -33.87
N GLU A 10 -16.29 18.62 -33.42
CA GLU A 10 -15.23 17.87 -32.75
C GLU A 10 -15.86 17.23 -31.51
N GLN A 11 -16.20 15.95 -31.64
CA GLN A 11 -16.58 15.11 -30.53
C GLN A 11 -15.35 15.00 -29.65
N ILE A 12 -15.27 15.83 -28.61
CA ILE A 12 -14.27 15.72 -27.55
C ILE A 12 -14.53 14.37 -26.87
N VAL A 13 -13.89 13.33 -27.39
CA VAL A 13 -13.75 12.06 -26.69
C VAL A 13 -12.83 12.36 -25.53
N VAL A 14 -13.42 12.69 -24.38
CA VAL A 14 -12.71 12.66 -23.11
C VAL A 14 -12.40 11.20 -22.86
N TYR A 15 -11.25 10.74 -23.36
CA TYR A 15 -10.64 9.53 -22.86
C TYR A 15 -10.40 9.80 -21.38
N SER A 16 -11.15 9.11 -20.52
CA SER A 16 -10.77 8.92 -19.14
C SER A 16 -9.43 8.20 -19.19
N GLU A 17 -8.35 8.97 -19.22
CA GLU A 17 -7.05 8.44 -18.85
C GLU A 17 -7.25 7.93 -17.43
N LYS A 18 -7.33 6.60 -17.30
CA LYS A 18 -7.13 5.90 -16.05
C LYS A 18 -5.84 6.50 -15.50
N SER A 19 -5.96 7.42 -14.55
CA SER A 19 -4.86 8.30 -14.19
C SER A 19 -3.72 7.42 -13.69
N ASN A 20 -2.66 7.33 -14.49
CA ASN A 20 -1.37 6.84 -14.02
C ASN A 20 -0.82 7.92 -13.09
N HIS A 21 -1.42 8.05 -11.90
CA HIS A 21 -0.98 8.95 -10.86
C HIS A 21 0.38 8.48 -10.36
N VAL A 22 1.44 8.92 -11.02
CA VAL A 22 2.78 8.76 -10.45
C VAL A 22 2.83 9.60 -9.18
N SER A 23 2.67 8.95 -8.04
CA SER A 23 2.58 9.62 -6.74
C SER A 23 3.96 9.63 -6.07
N GLN A 24 4.42 10.83 -5.72
CA GLN A 24 5.44 11.00 -4.68
C GLN A 24 4.78 11.36 -3.33
N GLY A 25 3.50 11.04 -3.14
CA GLY A 25 2.79 11.31 -1.90
C GLY A 25 3.11 10.31 -0.80
N LEU A 26 2.13 10.09 0.08
CA LEU A 26 2.16 8.99 1.03
C LEU A 26 1.99 7.67 0.27
N MET A 27 2.85 6.67 0.52
CA MET A 27 2.81 5.37 -0.17
C MET A 27 3.17 4.22 0.77
N ILE A 28 2.73 3.01 0.43
CA ILE A 28 3.18 1.76 1.01
C ILE A 28 4.57 1.45 0.46
N TYR A 29 5.56 1.36 1.33
CA TYR A 29 6.95 1.17 0.94
C TYR A 29 7.42 -0.28 1.05
N SER A 30 7.02 -0.96 2.13
CA SER A 30 7.38 -2.37 2.35
C SER A 30 6.33 -3.10 3.14
N ILE A 31 6.19 -4.40 2.88
CA ILE A 31 5.23 -5.29 3.50
C ILE A 31 5.96 -6.57 3.92
N TYR A 32 5.72 -7.03 5.14
CA TYR A 32 6.15 -8.34 5.64
C TYR A 32 5.01 -8.97 6.44
N GLY A 33 4.65 -10.20 6.07
CA GLY A 33 3.49 -10.94 6.60
C GLY A 33 3.85 -12.31 7.17
N HIS A 34 5.10 -12.50 7.58
CA HIS A 34 5.58 -13.78 8.13
C HIS A 34 6.00 -13.68 9.60
N GLY A 35 5.51 -12.68 10.31
CA GLY A 35 5.84 -12.37 11.68
C GLY A 35 5.47 -13.47 12.66
N GLY A 36 6.44 -13.91 13.47
CA GLY A 36 6.19 -14.84 14.57
C GLY A 36 5.76 -16.25 14.16
N ASN A 37 5.88 -16.59 12.87
CA ASN A 37 5.79 -17.95 12.36
C ASN A 37 7.12 -18.70 12.53
N THR A 38 7.11 -20.02 12.40
CA THR A 38 8.34 -20.82 12.35
C THR A 38 9.22 -20.36 11.18
N GLY A 39 10.50 -20.10 11.45
CA GLY A 39 11.45 -19.59 10.45
C GLY A 39 11.28 -18.10 10.11
N ALA A 40 10.46 -17.36 10.86
CA ALA A 40 10.35 -15.91 10.72
C ALA A 40 11.64 -15.19 11.09
N VAL A 41 11.96 -14.14 10.33
CA VAL A 41 13.05 -13.21 10.69
C VAL A 41 12.61 -12.35 11.87
N TYR A 42 11.42 -11.76 11.81
CA TYR A 42 10.85 -10.95 12.87
C TYR A 42 9.67 -11.62 13.56
N ASN A 43 9.46 -11.28 14.83
CA ASN A 43 8.35 -11.80 15.62
C ASN A 43 7.00 -11.16 15.33
N ARG A 44 6.94 -10.15 14.44
CA ARG A 44 5.70 -9.47 14.03
C ARG A 44 5.71 -9.18 12.54
N ASP A 45 4.50 -9.09 11.99
CA ASP A 45 4.29 -8.52 10.67
C ASP A 45 4.62 -7.02 10.71
N TYR A 46 4.94 -6.44 9.56
CA TYR A 46 5.11 -5.00 9.45
C TYR A 46 4.65 -4.44 8.11
N VAL A 47 4.31 -3.16 8.16
CA VAL A 47 4.16 -2.30 7.00
C VAL A 47 5.03 -1.07 7.22
N VAL A 48 5.76 -0.64 6.19
CA VAL A 48 6.46 0.64 6.18
C VAL A 48 5.71 1.57 5.25
N LEU A 49 5.40 2.78 5.71
CA LEU A 49 4.91 3.86 4.84
C LEU A 49 6.00 4.89 4.63
N TRP A 50 5.99 5.54 3.47
CA TRP A 50 6.89 6.63 3.09
C TRP A 50 6.09 7.86 2.71
N ASN A 51 6.49 9.02 3.23
CA ASN A 51 6.00 10.32 2.78
C ASN A 51 6.99 10.92 1.80
N GLY A 52 6.73 10.76 0.50
CA GLY A 52 7.57 11.34 -0.55
C GLY A 52 7.37 12.83 -0.78
N SER A 53 6.45 13.48 -0.06
CA SER A 53 6.17 14.90 -0.26
C SER A 53 7.21 15.79 0.42
N ASN A 54 7.14 17.09 0.14
CA ASN A 54 8.00 18.11 0.76
C ASN A 54 7.37 18.73 2.02
N SER A 55 6.28 18.14 2.53
CA SER A 55 5.56 18.61 3.72
C SER A 55 5.24 17.44 4.65
N PRO A 56 5.08 17.69 5.97
CA PRO A 56 4.55 16.68 6.86
C PRO A 56 3.11 16.30 6.48
N ILE A 57 2.73 15.04 6.71
CA ILE A 57 1.37 14.53 6.48
C ILE A 57 0.81 14.02 7.81
N ASP A 58 -0.33 14.56 8.25
CA ASP A 58 -1.09 14.02 9.38
C ASP A 58 -1.87 12.77 8.93
N LEU A 59 -1.66 11.65 9.63
CA LEU A 59 -2.27 10.36 9.33
C LEU A 59 -3.56 10.10 10.12
N SER A 60 -4.02 11.05 10.95
CA SER A 60 -5.20 10.87 11.83
C SER A 60 -6.49 10.48 11.10
N THR A 61 -6.61 10.80 9.81
CA THR A 61 -7.76 10.43 8.95
C THR A 61 -7.49 9.25 8.04
N TYR A 62 -6.31 8.64 8.11
CA TYR A 62 -5.87 7.57 7.22
C TYR A 62 -6.05 6.20 7.87
N THR A 63 -6.22 5.18 7.03
CA THR A 63 -6.21 3.78 7.46
C THR A 63 -5.31 2.94 6.57
N ILE A 64 -4.73 1.90 7.15
CA ILE A 64 -4.35 0.71 6.38
C ILE A 64 -5.50 -0.29 6.48
N GLN A 65 -5.86 -0.89 5.36
CA GLN A 65 -6.90 -1.91 5.30
C GLN A 65 -6.37 -3.13 4.56
N TYR A 66 -6.65 -4.32 5.09
CA TYR A 66 -6.15 -5.56 4.54
C TYR A 66 -7.26 -6.57 4.32
N ALA A 67 -7.15 -7.32 3.22
CA ALA A 67 -7.94 -8.50 2.93
C ALA A 67 -7.05 -9.60 2.33
N GLY A 68 -7.44 -10.86 2.51
CA GLY A 68 -6.75 -11.99 1.88
C GLY A 68 -6.82 -11.95 0.34
N ALA A 69 -6.00 -12.76 -0.34
CA ALA A 69 -5.81 -12.71 -1.79
C ALA A 69 -7.11 -12.63 -2.62
N THR A 70 -8.11 -13.45 -2.31
CA THR A 70 -9.44 -13.44 -2.94
C THR A 70 -10.55 -12.91 -2.02
N GLY A 71 -10.21 -12.55 -0.79
CA GLY A 71 -11.17 -12.10 0.22
C GLY A 71 -11.76 -10.73 -0.10
N THR A 72 -13.01 -10.54 0.32
CA THR A 72 -13.77 -9.29 0.21
C THR A 72 -14.16 -8.70 1.56
N SER A 73 -13.74 -9.34 2.67
CA SER A 73 -13.87 -8.83 4.02
C SER A 73 -12.55 -8.17 4.41
N TRP A 74 -12.61 -6.91 4.81
CA TRP A 74 -11.46 -6.09 5.14
C TRP A 74 -11.36 -5.92 6.66
N GLY A 75 -10.13 -5.98 7.18
CA GLY A 75 -9.79 -5.43 8.50
C GLY A 75 -9.10 -4.09 8.31
N ARG A 76 -9.23 -3.17 9.27
CA ARG A 76 -8.55 -1.87 9.24
C ARG A 76 -7.79 -1.58 10.52
N PHE A 77 -6.77 -0.75 10.39
CA PHE A 77 -6.18 -0.01 11.49
C PHE A 77 -6.13 1.48 11.13
N ILE A 78 -6.63 2.30 12.04
CA ILE A 78 -6.61 3.75 11.93
C ILE A 78 -5.19 4.19 12.27
N LEU A 79 -4.60 4.95 11.36
CA LEU A 79 -3.28 5.51 11.57
C LEU A 79 -3.36 6.69 12.54
N SER A 80 -2.23 6.98 13.13
CA SER A 80 -2.02 8.17 13.95
C SER A 80 -0.61 8.69 13.67
N GLU A 81 -0.26 9.79 14.31
CA GLU A 81 0.98 10.54 14.10
C GLU A 81 1.03 11.36 12.81
N THR A 82 2.00 12.28 12.79
CA THR A 82 2.39 13.03 11.60
C THR A 82 3.69 12.48 11.07
N ILE A 83 3.69 12.01 9.82
CA ILE A 83 4.91 11.55 9.15
C ILE A 83 5.64 12.78 8.56
N PRO A 84 6.92 13.02 8.91
CA PRO A 84 7.65 14.17 8.38
C PRO A 84 7.84 14.07 6.87
N SER A 85 8.13 15.20 6.22
CA SER A 85 8.49 15.22 4.80
C SER A 85 9.70 14.33 4.56
N LYS A 86 9.67 13.52 3.49
CA LYS A 86 10.74 12.54 3.20
C LYS A 86 11.02 11.61 4.39
N GLY A 87 9.99 11.30 5.16
CA GLY A 87 10.05 10.45 6.35
C GLY A 87 9.42 9.09 6.14
N PHE A 88 9.81 8.13 6.99
CA PHE A 88 9.17 6.82 7.08
C PHE A 88 8.46 6.66 8.43
N ILE A 89 7.44 5.82 8.44
CA ILE A 89 6.83 5.29 9.66
C ILE A 89 6.76 3.77 9.57
N LEU A 90 7.12 3.09 10.66
CA LEU A 90 7.02 1.65 10.80
C LEU A 90 5.75 1.29 11.56
N LEU A 91 4.90 0.45 10.95
CA LEU A 91 3.73 -0.10 11.59
C LEU A 91 4.06 -1.51 12.03
N LYS A 92 4.26 -1.69 13.33
CA LYS A 92 4.47 -2.99 13.97
C LYS A 92 3.09 -3.60 14.24
N LEU A 93 2.75 -4.65 13.50
CA LEU A 93 1.48 -5.35 13.67
C LEU A 93 1.52 -6.23 14.94
N ALA A 94 0.50 -7.06 15.19
CA ALA A 94 0.45 -7.88 16.39
C ALA A 94 1.62 -8.89 16.42
N THR A 95 2.15 -9.17 17.62
CA THR A 95 3.18 -10.20 17.79
C THR A 95 2.61 -11.57 17.45
N GLY A 96 3.34 -12.35 16.67
CA GLY A 96 3.11 -13.79 16.63
C GLY A 96 3.73 -14.48 17.85
N THR A 97 3.45 -15.77 18.01
CA THR A 97 3.75 -16.51 19.25
C THR A 97 4.91 -17.48 19.13
N SER A 98 5.51 -17.65 17.95
CA SER A 98 6.27 -18.87 17.63
C SER A 98 7.64 -18.68 16.98
N GLY A 99 8.17 -17.45 16.86
CA GLY A 99 9.53 -17.24 16.33
C GLY A 99 9.92 -15.78 16.03
N GLY A 100 11.15 -15.58 15.53
CA GLY A 100 11.69 -14.29 15.08
C GLY A 100 12.24 -13.39 16.19
N VAL A 101 13.11 -12.45 15.81
CA VAL A 101 13.62 -11.40 16.71
C VAL A 101 12.68 -10.20 16.73
N ASP A 102 12.83 -9.31 17.72
CA ASP A 102 12.09 -8.05 17.73
C ASP A 102 12.42 -7.19 16.50
N LEU A 103 11.40 -6.51 15.96
CA LEU A 103 11.61 -5.44 14.99
C LEU A 103 12.42 -4.32 15.63
N PRO A 104 13.51 -3.84 14.99
CA PRO A 104 14.32 -2.78 15.56
C PRO A 104 13.55 -1.47 15.78
N SER A 105 14.19 -0.54 16.47
CA SER A 105 13.59 0.75 16.82
C SER A 105 13.60 1.68 15.61
N TYR A 106 12.42 2.16 15.23
CA TYR A 106 12.25 3.24 14.27
C TYR A 106 12.05 4.58 14.99
N PRO A 107 12.51 5.71 14.42
CA PRO A 107 12.24 7.03 14.98
C PRO A 107 10.74 7.33 15.13
N LEU A 108 9.93 6.81 14.20
CA LEU A 108 8.47 6.91 14.23
C LEU A 108 7.86 5.53 13.98
N SER A 109 7.08 5.05 14.94
CA SER A 109 6.42 3.75 14.80
C SER A 109 5.07 3.70 15.51
N LEU A 110 4.15 2.93 14.93
CA LEU A 110 2.90 2.51 15.55
C LEU A 110 3.01 1.05 15.97
N THR A 111 2.47 0.70 17.14
CA THR A 111 2.57 -0.66 17.68
C THR A 111 1.23 -1.34 17.83
N ASN A 112 1.20 -2.66 17.71
CA ASN A 112 0.00 -3.49 17.80
C ASN A 112 -1.05 -3.10 16.74
N ALA A 113 -0.58 -2.74 15.55
CA ALA A 113 -1.45 -2.51 14.40
C ALA A 113 -2.16 -3.82 13.97
N SER A 114 -3.30 -3.68 13.30
CA SER A 114 -4.13 -4.79 12.84
C SER A 114 -4.73 -4.51 11.45
N PRO A 115 -5.29 -5.50 10.75
CA PRO A 115 -5.14 -6.93 10.98
C PRO A 115 -3.72 -7.42 10.59
N ASN A 116 -3.38 -8.65 10.99
CA ASN A 116 -2.17 -9.35 10.53
C ASN A 116 -2.25 -9.68 9.04
N ILE A 117 -1.08 -9.87 8.41
CA ILE A 117 -0.93 -10.01 6.96
C ILE A 117 -0.59 -11.47 6.66
N ALA A 118 -1.20 -12.07 5.63
CA ALA A 118 -0.86 -13.42 5.23
C ALA A 118 0.53 -13.46 4.55
N GLY A 119 1.36 -14.44 4.93
CA GLY A 119 2.74 -14.58 4.46
C GLY A 119 2.94 -15.03 3.02
N SER A 120 1.87 -15.24 2.25
CA SER A 120 1.96 -15.64 0.83
C SER A 120 1.29 -14.64 -0.10
N ALA A 121 0.00 -14.34 0.10
CA ALA A 121 -0.76 -13.53 -0.81
C ALA A 121 -1.87 -12.74 -0.09
N GLY A 122 -2.11 -11.52 -0.55
CA GLY A 122 -3.03 -10.61 0.12
C GLY A 122 -3.12 -9.26 -0.58
N LYS A 123 -3.95 -8.39 -0.02
CA LYS A 123 -4.22 -7.05 -0.53
C LYS A 123 -4.12 -6.06 0.61
N LEU A 124 -3.38 -4.97 0.41
CA LEU A 124 -3.22 -3.88 1.36
C LEU A 124 -3.60 -2.57 0.70
N ALA A 125 -4.56 -1.85 1.28
CA ALA A 125 -4.99 -0.54 0.83
C ALA A 125 -4.60 0.52 1.86
N LEU A 126 -3.90 1.55 1.43
CA LEU A 126 -3.72 2.78 2.17
C LEU A 126 -4.84 3.73 1.75
N MET A 127 -5.66 4.16 2.72
CA MET A 127 -6.89 4.89 2.45
C MET A 127 -6.88 6.25 3.18
N SER A 128 -7.27 7.33 2.52
CA SER A 128 -7.47 8.66 3.11
C SER A 128 -8.87 8.81 3.72
N THR A 129 -9.33 7.76 4.39
CA THR A 129 -10.58 7.74 5.13
C THR A 129 -10.47 6.76 6.29
N THR A 130 -11.23 7.04 7.34
CA THR A 130 -11.39 6.09 8.44
C THR A 130 -12.43 5.02 8.11
N ASN A 131 -13.29 5.21 7.10
CA ASN A 131 -14.33 4.25 6.74
C ASN A 131 -13.74 2.92 6.24
N LEU A 132 -14.24 1.81 6.78
CA LEU A 132 -13.86 0.47 6.35
C LEU A 132 -14.44 0.20 4.96
N ILE A 133 -13.64 -0.36 4.05
CA ILE A 133 -14.11 -0.85 2.75
C ILE A 133 -15.22 -1.87 3.00
N THR A 134 -16.39 -1.63 2.40
CA THR A 134 -17.57 -2.46 2.64
C THR A 134 -17.33 -3.89 2.15
N SER A 135 -17.82 -4.86 2.95
CA SER A 135 -17.75 -6.27 2.60
C SER A 135 -18.37 -6.54 1.22
N GLY A 136 -17.72 -7.39 0.43
CA GLY A 136 -18.12 -7.68 -0.96
C GLY A 136 -17.29 -6.92 -2.01
N ILE A 137 -16.55 -5.88 -1.62
CA ILE A 137 -15.67 -5.13 -2.51
C ILE A 137 -14.30 -5.81 -2.54
N SER A 138 -13.92 -6.40 -3.68
CA SER A 138 -12.59 -7.01 -3.85
C SER A 138 -11.53 -6.00 -4.29
N ASN A 139 -11.90 -5.05 -5.14
CA ASN A 139 -11.00 -4.03 -5.67
C ASN A 139 -11.56 -2.65 -5.30
N PRO A 140 -10.93 -1.89 -4.37
CA PRO A 140 -11.37 -0.54 -4.06
C PRO A 140 -11.03 0.46 -5.17
N ILE A 141 -10.04 0.18 -6.01
CA ILE A 141 -9.68 1.04 -7.15
C ILE A 141 -10.86 1.08 -8.12
N GLY A 142 -11.29 2.29 -8.47
CA GLY A 142 -12.41 2.51 -9.39
C GLY A 142 -13.79 2.20 -8.79
N HIS A 143 -13.88 1.77 -7.53
CA HIS A 143 -15.16 1.60 -6.85
C HIS A 143 -15.78 2.98 -6.58
N VAL A 144 -17.04 3.18 -6.96
CA VAL A 144 -17.73 4.49 -6.90
C VAL A 144 -17.69 5.17 -5.53
N THR A 145 -17.73 4.39 -4.45
CA THR A 145 -17.72 4.91 -3.07
C THR A 145 -16.33 5.04 -2.46
N PHE A 146 -15.39 4.18 -2.86
CA PHE A 146 -14.12 4.01 -2.13
C PHE A 146 -12.90 4.40 -2.97
N GLY A 147 -13.00 4.35 -4.29
CA GLY A 147 -11.87 4.60 -5.20
C GLY A 147 -11.27 5.99 -5.04
N GLN A 148 -12.08 6.99 -4.71
CA GLN A 148 -11.60 8.35 -4.44
C GLN A 148 -10.75 8.49 -3.17
N TYR A 149 -10.78 7.51 -2.28
CA TYR A 149 -10.03 7.51 -1.02
C TYR A 149 -8.81 6.58 -1.07
N VAL A 150 -8.57 5.87 -2.17
CA VAL A 150 -7.40 5.01 -2.32
C VAL A 150 -6.18 5.91 -2.55
N VAL A 151 -5.21 5.82 -1.65
CA VAL A 151 -3.95 6.58 -1.71
C VAL A 151 -2.87 5.75 -2.39
N ASP A 152 -2.80 4.46 -2.04
CA ASP A 152 -1.91 3.45 -2.62
C ASP A 152 -2.57 2.07 -2.39
N PHE A 153 -2.45 1.17 -3.34
CA PHE A 153 -2.99 -0.18 -3.24
C PHE A 153 -2.02 -1.26 -3.74
N VAL A 154 -1.68 -2.19 -2.85
CA VAL A 154 -0.77 -3.29 -3.17
C VAL A 154 -1.50 -4.62 -3.09
N GLY A 155 -1.63 -5.30 -4.23
CA GLY A 155 -1.93 -6.72 -4.28
C GLY A 155 -0.66 -7.52 -4.51
N PHE A 156 -0.44 -8.57 -3.73
CA PHE A 156 0.77 -9.39 -3.80
C PHE A 156 0.47 -10.90 -3.86
N GLY A 157 1.40 -11.66 -4.46
CA GLY A 157 1.24 -13.10 -4.66
C GLY A 157 0.12 -13.43 -5.64
N THR A 158 -0.90 -14.15 -5.18
CA THR A 158 -2.07 -14.54 -5.99
C THR A 158 -3.28 -13.62 -5.81
N ALA A 159 -3.07 -12.39 -5.32
CA ALA A 159 -4.13 -11.41 -5.13
C ALA A 159 -4.96 -11.19 -6.40
N ASN A 160 -6.29 -11.13 -6.24
CA ASN A 160 -7.23 -10.94 -7.35
C ASN A 160 -7.54 -9.46 -7.65
N ALA A 161 -6.91 -8.53 -6.93
CA ALA A 161 -6.97 -7.10 -7.18
C ALA A 161 -5.63 -6.48 -6.77
N PHE A 162 -5.14 -5.56 -7.60
CA PHE A 162 -3.82 -4.92 -7.54
C PHE A 162 -3.82 -3.69 -8.45
N GLU A 163 -2.79 -2.85 -8.35
CA GLU A 163 -2.52 -1.80 -9.32
C GLU A 163 -1.81 -2.40 -10.54
N ASN A 164 -2.51 -2.43 -11.67
CA ASN A 164 -2.06 -2.83 -13.02
C ASN A 164 -1.48 -4.24 -13.17
N GLN A 165 -0.44 -4.61 -12.41
CA GLN A 165 0.10 -5.97 -12.28
C GLN A 165 0.48 -6.28 -10.83
N VAL A 166 0.31 -7.54 -10.44
CA VAL A 166 0.50 -8.01 -9.05
C VAL A 166 1.97 -7.97 -8.61
N ALA A 167 2.23 -7.57 -7.36
CA ALA A 167 3.55 -7.68 -6.76
C ALA A 167 3.95 -9.14 -6.50
N PRO A 168 5.26 -9.43 -6.38
CA PRO A 168 5.73 -10.76 -5.97
C PRO A 168 5.09 -11.27 -4.67
N SER A 169 5.04 -12.59 -4.49
CA SER A 169 4.68 -13.22 -3.21
C SER A 169 5.70 -12.86 -2.12
N LEU A 170 5.28 -12.85 -0.86
CA LEU A 170 6.18 -12.62 0.28
C LEU A 170 7.15 -13.79 0.49
N ASN A 171 6.68 -15.06 0.51
CA ASN A 171 7.53 -16.27 0.62
C ASN A 171 8.61 -16.21 1.74
N ASN A 172 8.22 -15.86 2.98
CA ASN A 172 9.12 -15.61 4.13
C ASN A 172 10.07 -14.40 3.99
N ALA A 173 9.94 -13.62 2.92
CA ALA A 173 10.65 -12.37 2.68
C ALA A 173 9.68 -11.19 2.84
N SER A 174 10.21 -9.98 2.78
CA SER A 174 9.38 -8.79 2.55
C SER A 174 9.26 -8.53 1.05
N ILE A 175 8.23 -7.79 0.65
CA ILE A 175 8.29 -7.04 -0.61
C ILE A 175 8.57 -5.57 -0.29
N ARG A 176 9.33 -4.91 -1.16
CA ARG A 176 9.76 -3.54 -0.97
C ARG A 176 9.78 -2.80 -2.30
N ARG A 177 9.40 -1.52 -2.29
CA ARG A 177 9.50 -0.68 -3.48
C ARG A 177 10.96 -0.52 -3.92
N VAL A 178 11.23 -0.71 -5.21
CA VAL A 178 12.57 -0.59 -5.83
C VAL A 178 13.02 0.87 -6.00
N LYS A 179 12.07 1.80 -5.96
CA LYS A 179 12.26 3.25 -6.02
C LYS A 179 11.33 3.92 -5.01
N LEU A 180 11.64 5.16 -4.62
CA LEU A 180 10.74 6.01 -3.83
C LEU A 180 9.67 6.66 -4.73
N LEU A 181 8.95 5.81 -5.45
CA LEU A 181 7.99 6.19 -6.46
C LEU A 181 6.87 5.16 -6.52
N ASP A 182 5.65 5.65 -6.72
CA ASP A 182 4.52 4.83 -7.11
C ASP A 182 4.19 5.03 -8.58
N THR A 183 4.24 3.97 -9.38
CA THR A 183 3.89 4.02 -10.80
C THR A 183 2.48 3.45 -11.08
N ASN A 184 1.73 3.10 -10.03
CA ASN A 184 0.49 2.31 -10.10
C ASN A 184 0.70 0.97 -10.81
N ASN A 185 1.86 0.33 -10.58
CA ASN A 185 2.12 -1.00 -11.07
C ASN A 185 2.88 -1.78 -10.01
N ASN A 186 2.17 -2.63 -9.25
CA ASN A 186 2.79 -3.31 -8.11
C ASN A 186 3.93 -4.25 -8.54
N PHE A 187 3.89 -4.86 -9.73
CA PHE A 187 5.00 -5.67 -10.26
C PHE A 187 6.25 -4.84 -10.56
N ALA A 188 6.08 -3.69 -11.22
CA ALA A 188 7.20 -2.82 -11.57
C ALA A 188 7.79 -2.12 -10.34
N ASP A 189 6.96 -1.85 -9.34
CA ASP A 189 7.34 -1.09 -8.17
C ASP A 189 7.94 -1.96 -7.08
N PHE A 190 7.52 -3.23 -6.91
CA PHE A 190 7.97 -4.08 -5.80
C PHE A 190 8.87 -5.24 -6.23
N GLN A 191 9.89 -5.49 -5.42
CA GLN A 191 10.70 -6.71 -5.48
C GLN A 191 10.70 -7.42 -4.12
N GLN A 192 10.99 -8.71 -4.11
CA GLN A 192 11.33 -9.40 -2.86
C GLN A 192 12.63 -8.83 -2.29
N ALA A 193 12.67 -8.63 -0.98
CA ALA A 193 13.84 -8.20 -0.24
C ALA A 193 14.00 -9.07 1.00
N THR A 194 15.25 -9.27 1.45
CA THR A 194 15.49 -9.82 2.79
C THR A 194 14.68 -9.01 3.78
N ALA A 195 13.96 -9.70 4.68
CA ALA A 195 13.18 -9.05 5.72
C ALA A 195 14.10 -8.11 6.50
N SER A 196 13.92 -6.83 6.22
CA SER A 196 14.59 -5.70 6.80
C SER A 196 13.60 -4.57 6.71
N GLU A 197 13.54 -3.78 7.76
CA GLU A 197 12.72 -2.57 7.81
C GLU A 197 13.14 -1.50 6.78
N GLY A 198 14.28 -1.70 6.13
CA GLY A 198 14.65 -0.95 4.94
C GLY A 198 15.32 0.40 5.21
N LEU A 199 15.65 0.73 6.46
CA LEU A 199 16.53 1.88 6.76
C LEU A 199 18.00 1.63 6.44
N ASP A 200 18.40 0.38 6.22
CA ASP A 200 19.81 0.04 5.94
C ASP A 200 20.35 0.66 4.64
N ILE A 201 19.49 1.23 3.78
CA ILE A 201 19.91 2.02 2.60
C ILE A 201 19.77 3.54 2.77
N LEU A 202 19.34 4.01 3.93
CA LEU A 202 19.19 5.44 4.24
C LEU A 202 20.19 5.96 5.27
N PHE A 203 20.94 5.05 5.89
CA PHE A 203 22.10 5.35 6.72
C PHE A 203 23.23 4.36 6.40
N PRO A 204 24.05 4.62 5.36
CA PRO A 204 25.37 4.01 5.27
C PRO A 204 26.30 4.49 6.40
#